data_AF-A0A2T4C9H2-F1
#
_entry.id   AF-A0A2T4C9H2-F1
#
_cell.length_a   1.000
_cell.length_b   1.000
_cell.length_c   1.000
_cell.angle_alpha   90.00
_cell.angle_beta   90.00
_cell.angle_gamma   90.00
#
_symmetry.space_group_name_H-M   'P 1'
#
loop_
_entity.id
_entity.type
_entity.pdbx_description
1 polymer ?
#
loop_
_entity_poly.entity_id
_entity_poly.type
_entity_poly.pdbx_seq_one_letter_code
_entity_poly.pdbx_strand_id
1 'polypeptide(L)'
;PETMPLSLRVSATELMEWTGEESWTVDDTIRLAKLVPSWGIDIFDVSSSGNSYEQRFPENPHFQLDIARTIRKALRAEGIDMVVAAVGNITDAQTARDVVQEGPEAAGELALVARQFLREPEWVLRVAHELKVAVKWANQYSRAGPRTDFSKKF
;
A
#
# COMPACT_ATOMS: atom_id res chain seq x y z
N PRO A 1 12.88 -17.55 6.27
CA PRO A 1 13.19 -18.82 5.56
C PRO A 1 13.11 -18.58 4.06
N GLU A 2 13.86 -19.28 3.22
CA GLU A 2 13.96 -18.99 1.77
C GLU A 2 12.62 -18.99 1.02
N THR A 3 11.60 -19.71 1.51
CA THR A 3 10.28 -19.82 0.86
C THR A 3 9.21 -18.95 1.52
N MET A 4 9.56 -18.10 2.49
CA MET A 4 8.59 -17.30 3.25
C MET A 4 9.03 -15.84 3.26
N PRO A 5 8.23 -14.94 2.68
CA PRO A 5 8.61 -13.54 2.57
C PRO A 5 8.74 -12.90 3.96
N LEU A 6 9.79 -12.12 4.14
CA LEU A 6 10.04 -11.31 5.33
C LEU A 6 9.66 -9.86 5.04
N SER A 7 8.64 -9.37 5.74
CA SER A 7 8.20 -7.97 5.66
C SER A 7 8.77 -7.17 6.82
N LEU A 8 9.27 -5.97 6.53
CA LEU A 8 9.63 -4.95 7.50
C LEU A 8 8.67 -3.77 7.39
N ARG A 9 7.88 -3.54 8.45
CA ARG A 9 7.03 -2.36 8.57
C ARG A 9 7.75 -1.23 9.28
N VAL A 10 7.70 -0.03 8.72
CA VAL A 10 8.33 1.16 9.28
C VAL A 10 7.36 2.33 9.42
N SER A 11 7.62 3.19 10.40
CA SER A 11 7.10 4.55 10.42
C SER A 11 8.08 5.44 9.66
N ALA A 12 7.72 5.83 8.44
CA ALA A 12 8.65 6.48 7.52
C ALA A 12 9.00 7.93 7.85
N THR A 13 8.26 8.56 8.75
CA THR A 13 8.51 9.88 9.33
C THR A 13 7.76 9.94 10.66
N GLU A 14 8.27 10.69 11.64
CA GLU A 14 7.53 10.95 12.88
C GLU A 14 6.47 12.04 12.76
N LEU A 15 6.47 12.83 11.67
CA LEU A 15 5.61 14.01 11.49
C LEU A 15 5.84 15.07 12.58
N MET A 16 7.11 15.25 12.95
CA MET A 16 7.58 16.12 14.03
C MET A 16 8.49 17.24 13.54
N GLU A 17 8.75 17.35 12.24
CA GLU A 17 9.68 18.32 11.64
C GLU A 17 9.31 19.78 11.96
N TRP A 18 8.04 20.03 12.32
CA TRP A 18 7.55 21.35 12.74
C TRP A 18 8.12 21.84 14.09
N THR A 19 8.64 20.95 14.94
CA THR A 19 9.24 21.33 16.23
C THR A 19 10.63 21.94 16.08
N GLY A 20 11.30 21.65 14.95
CA GLY A 20 12.71 22.00 14.72
C GLY A 20 13.70 21.09 15.44
N GLU A 21 13.23 20.06 16.14
CA GLU A 21 14.07 19.02 16.76
C GLU A 21 14.38 17.90 15.77
N GLU A 22 15.47 17.17 16.03
CA GLU A 22 15.81 15.98 15.25
C GLU A 22 14.73 14.90 15.42
N SER A 23 14.22 14.41 14.30
CA SER A 23 13.23 13.34 14.25
C SER A 23 13.46 12.48 13.01
N TRP A 24 12.91 11.27 13.00
CA TRP A 24 13.04 10.37 11.85
C TRP A 24 12.25 10.93 10.66
N THR A 25 12.91 11.03 9.51
CA THR A 25 12.35 11.61 8.28
C THR A 25 12.21 10.59 7.15
N VAL A 26 11.54 10.99 6.07
CA VAL A 26 11.46 10.17 4.84
C VAL A 26 12.85 9.91 4.26
N ASP A 27 13.79 10.86 4.37
CA ASP A 27 15.16 10.69 3.86
C ASP A 27 15.96 9.66 4.67
N ASP A 28 15.71 9.57 5.98
CA ASP A 28 16.28 8.51 6.82
C ASP A 28 15.70 7.14 6.44
N THR A 29 14.39 7.09 6.16
CA THR A 29 13.73 5.89 5.66
C THR A 29 14.27 5.45 4.31
N ILE A 30 14.53 6.37 3.38
CA ILE A 30 15.16 6.05 2.09
C ILE A 30 16.55 5.43 2.32
N ARG A 31 17.34 5.99 3.23
CA ARG A 31 18.65 5.44 3.59
C ARG A 31 18.52 4.03 4.15
N LEU A 32 17.56 3.78 5.04
CA LEU A 32 17.27 2.44 5.57
C LEU A 32 16.80 1.47 4.48
N ALA A 33 15.87 1.92 3.62
CA ALA A 33 15.26 1.10 2.57
C ALA A 33 16.28 0.57 1.56
N LYS A 34 17.41 1.27 1.37
CA LYS A 34 18.52 0.81 0.53
C LYS A 34 19.35 -0.30 1.17
N LEU A 35 19.38 -0.39 2.50
CA LEU A 35 20.20 -1.35 3.24
C LEU A 35 19.48 -2.69 3.43
N VAL A 36 18.18 -2.64 3.71
CA VAL A 36 17.37 -3.79 4.12
C VAL A 36 17.27 -4.95 3.10
N PRO A 37 17.39 -4.77 1.77
CA PRO A 37 17.44 -5.92 0.85
C PRO A 37 18.61 -6.85 1.18
N SER A 38 19.78 -6.29 1.54
CA SER A 38 20.98 -7.07 1.90
C SER A 38 20.81 -7.86 3.20
N TRP A 39 19.80 -7.52 4.00
CA TRP A 39 19.47 -8.20 5.26
C TRP A 39 18.42 -9.31 5.06
N GLY A 40 17.97 -9.53 3.82
CA GLY A 40 16.94 -10.51 3.48
C GLY A 40 15.52 -10.04 3.75
N ILE A 41 15.27 -8.72 3.73
CA ILE A 41 13.91 -8.17 3.72
C ILE A 41 13.37 -8.22 2.29
N ASP A 42 12.20 -8.85 2.12
CA ASP A 42 11.55 -9.00 0.81
C ASP A 42 10.52 -7.89 0.55
N ILE A 43 9.84 -7.41 1.60
CA ILE A 43 8.77 -6.41 1.52
C ILE A 43 9.05 -5.27 2.49
N PHE A 44 9.02 -4.05 1.97
CA PHE A 44 9.12 -2.82 2.76
C PHE A 44 7.73 -2.19 2.92
N ASP A 45 7.09 -2.40 4.08
CA ASP A 45 5.76 -1.88 4.42
C ASP A 45 5.87 -0.46 5.00
N VAL A 46 5.45 0.52 4.20
CA VAL A 46 5.64 1.94 4.48
C VAL A 46 4.41 2.49 5.18
N SER A 47 4.53 2.76 6.48
CA SER A 47 3.57 3.54 7.26
C SER A 47 4.23 4.84 7.75
N SER A 48 3.71 5.47 8.80
CA SER A 48 4.24 6.73 9.32
C SER A 48 3.81 6.93 10.76
N SER A 49 4.64 7.65 11.52
CA SER A 49 4.31 8.27 12.81
C SER A 49 3.90 7.26 13.89
N GLY A 50 3.37 7.74 15.01
CA GLY A 50 2.87 6.92 16.12
C GLY A 50 3.72 6.94 17.39
N ASN A 51 4.92 7.55 17.36
CA ASN A 51 5.80 7.60 18.53
C ASN A 51 5.60 8.84 19.42
N SER A 52 4.90 9.88 18.96
CA SER A 52 4.65 11.10 19.74
C SER A 52 3.19 11.54 19.66
N TYR A 53 2.64 12.04 20.77
CA TYR A 53 1.31 12.66 20.76
C TYR A 53 1.31 14.05 20.09
N GLU A 54 2.47 14.65 19.88
CA GLU A 54 2.65 16.00 19.31
C GLU A 54 2.74 15.99 17.77
N GLN A 55 2.77 14.80 17.16
CA GLN A 55 2.86 14.63 15.71
C GLN A 55 1.73 15.35 14.96
N ARG A 56 2.04 15.97 13.83
CA ARG A 56 1.06 16.73 13.02
C ARG A 56 0.80 16.06 11.68
N PHE A 57 -0.40 15.53 11.52
CA PHE A 57 -0.81 14.87 10.29
C PHE A 57 -1.12 15.89 9.17
N PRO A 58 -0.64 15.65 7.93
CA PRO A 58 -1.04 16.44 6.77
C PRO A 58 -2.55 16.34 6.51
N GLU A 59 -3.14 17.41 5.97
CA GLU A 59 -4.54 17.45 5.47
C GLU A 59 -4.70 16.70 4.13
N ASN A 60 -4.05 15.55 3.99
CA ASN A 60 -4.14 14.68 2.81
C ASN A 60 -4.39 13.25 3.30
N PRO A 61 -5.54 12.64 3.03
CA PRO A 61 -5.83 11.27 3.48
C PRO A 61 -4.90 10.20 2.89
N HIS A 62 -4.22 10.52 1.78
CA HIS A 62 -3.32 9.62 1.05
C HIS A 62 -1.84 9.96 1.24
N PHE A 63 -1.47 10.78 2.24
CA PHE A 63 -0.08 11.21 2.46
C PHE A 63 0.90 10.03 2.60
N GLN A 64 0.47 8.90 3.17
CA GLN A 64 1.30 7.69 3.26
C GLN A 64 1.59 7.06 1.89
N LEU A 65 0.66 7.18 0.93
CA LEU A 65 0.89 6.74 -0.44
C LEU A 65 1.95 7.63 -1.12
N ASP A 66 1.93 8.94 -0.86
CA ASP A 66 2.94 9.87 -1.40
C ASP A 66 4.33 9.61 -0.81
N ILE A 67 4.41 9.24 0.47
CA ILE A 67 5.65 8.80 1.10
C ILE A 67 6.15 7.50 0.45
N ALA A 68 5.28 6.51 0.27
CA ALA A 68 5.64 5.24 -0.37
C ALA A 68 6.11 5.44 -1.83
N ARG A 69 5.44 6.30 -2.60
CA ARG A 69 5.88 6.73 -3.95
C ARG A 69 7.29 7.31 -3.93
N THR A 70 7.55 8.21 -2.98
CA THR A 70 8.87 8.88 -2.86
C THR A 70 9.98 7.87 -2.59
N ILE A 71 9.77 6.96 -1.63
CA ILE A 71 10.72 5.89 -1.31
C ILE A 71 10.94 4.97 -2.51
N ARG A 72 9.86 4.50 -3.14
CA ARG A 72 9.92 3.60 -4.31
C ARG A 72 10.68 4.23 -5.48
N LYS A 73 10.44 5.51 -5.77
CA LYS A 73 11.17 6.25 -6.82
C LYS A 73 12.66 6.34 -6.51
N ALA A 74 13.02 6.63 -5.26
CA ALA A 74 14.41 6.71 -4.84
C ALA A 74 15.15 5.37 -4.99
N LEU A 75 14.51 4.25 -4.61
CA LEU A 75 15.08 2.91 -4.78
C LEU A 75 15.27 2.54 -6.26
N ARG A 76 14.24 2.80 -7.08
CA ARG A 76 14.29 2.52 -8.53
C ARG A 76 15.34 3.35 -9.26
N ALA A 77 15.53 4.61 -8.86
CA ALA A 77 16.57 5.47 -9.43
C ALA A 77 17.98 4.89 -9.20
N GLU A 78 18.18 4.09 -8.14
CA GLU A 78 19.44 3.42 -7.82
C GLU A 78 19.48 1.96 -8.31
N GLY A 79 18.46 1.51 -9.06
CA GLY A 79 18.38 0.14 -9.56
C GLY A 79 18.14 -0.90 -8.46
N ILE A 80 17.63 -0.49 -7.30
CA ILE A 80 17.33 -1.40 -6.18
C ILE A 80 15.93 -1.98 -6.39
N ASP A 81 15.87 -3.30 -6.55
CA ASP A 81 14.62 -4.05 -6.65
C ASP A 81 14.15 -4.47 -5.25
N MET A 82 13.15 -3.75 -4.74
CA MET A 82 12.54 -3.98 -3.43
C MET A 82 11.02 -3.80 -3.58
N VAL A 83 10.25 -4.77 -3.07
CA VAL A 83 8.79 -4.70 -3.07
C VAL A 83 8.36 -3.66 -2.05
N VAL A 84 7.74 -2.57 -2.50
CA VAL A 84 7.18 -1.56 -1.60
C VAL A 84 5.70 -1.86 -1.39
N ALA A 85 5.29 -1.98 -0.13
CA ALA A 85 3.89 -2.10 0.25
C ALA A 85 3.39 -0.76 0.81
N ALA A 86 2.31 -0.25 0.23
CA ALA A 86 1.74 1.04 0.58
C ALA A 86 0.43 0.86 1.36
N VAL A 87 0.28 1.63 2.44
CA VAL A 87 -0.94 1.72 3.25
C VAL A 87 -1.40 3.18 3.30
N GLY A 88 -2.63 3.42 3.72
CA GLY A 88 -3.11 4.78 4.03
C GLY A 88 -4.41 5.09 3.32
N ASN A 89 -5.49 4.98 4.07
CA ASN A 89 -6.85 5.33 3.64
C ASN A 89 -7.28 4.81 2.25
N ILE A 90 -6.83 3.61 1.88
CA ILE A 90 -7.27 2.92 0.66
C ILE A 90 -8.67 2.35 0.94
N THR A 91 -9.71 3.00 0.40
CA THR A 91 -11.12 2.67 0.69
C THR A 91 -11.94 2.33 -0.55
N ASP A 92 -11.53 2.80 -1.72
CA ASP A 92 -12.23 2.63 -2.99
C ASP A 92 -11.37 1.86 -4.01
N ALA A 93 -12.02 1.40 -5.07
CA ALA A 93 -11.42 0.56 -6.09
C ALA A 93 -10.37 1.29 -6.93
N GLN A 94 -10.57 2.59 -7.22
CA GLN A 94 -9.63 3.35 -8.04
C GLN A 94 -8.35 3.61 -7.27
N THR A 95 -8.43 4.09 -6.03
CA THR A 95 -7.26 4.26 -5.18
C THR A 95 -6.48 2.95 -5.05
N ALA A 96 -7.15 1.81 -4.83
CA ALA A 96 -6.49 0.51 -4.74
C ALA A 96 -5.77 0.10 -6.03
N ARG A 97 -6.38 0.38 -7.19
CA ARG A 97 -5.76 0.17 -8.50
C ARG A 97 -4.54 1.07 -8.69
N ASP A 98 -4.69 2.35 -8.40
CA ASP A 98 -3.69 3.38 -8.69
C ASP A 98 -2.42 3.16 -7.86
N VAL A 99 -2.56 2.65 -6.64
CA VAL A 99 -1.43 2.23 -5.79
C VAL A 99 -0.46 1.29 -6.53
N VAL A 100 -0.97 0.38 -7.38
CA VAL A 100 -0.17 -0.67 -8.03
C VAL A 100 -0.05 -0.54 -9.56
N GLN A 101 -0.93 0.22 -10.23
CA GLN A 101 -1.02 0.26 -11.70
C GLN A 101 -0.67 1.61 -12.34
N GLU A 102 -0.26 2.64 -11.58
CA GLU A 102 0.19 3.93 -12.14
C GLU A 102 1.64 3.91 -12.71
N GLY A 103 2.20 2.72 -12.97
CA GLY A 103 3.53 2.59 -13.58
C GLY A 103 4.64 3.21 -12.71
N PRO A 104 5.43 4.18 -13.22
CA PRO A 104 6.43 4.90 -12.42
C PRO A 104 5.84 5.67 -11.22
N GLU A 105 4.57 6.07 -11.31
CA GLU A 105 3.87 6.86 -10.28
C GLU A 105 3.12 5.99 -9.25
N ALA A 106 3.11 4.67 -9.43
CA ALA A 106 2.55 3.74 -8.46
C ALA A 106 3.24 3.86 -7.10
N ALA A 107 2.45 3.79 -6.03
CA ALA A 107 2.92 3.88 -4.65
C ALA A 107 3.63 2.61 -4.17
N GLY A 108 3.37 1.48 -4.81
CA GLY A 108 3.98 0.21 -4.44
C GLY A 108 3.59 -0.93 -5.37
N GLU A 109 4.05 -2.11 -5.02
CA GLU A 109 3.67 -3.37 -5.63
C GLU A 109 2.54 -4.05 -4.85
N LEU A 110 2.29 -3.61 -3.60
CA LEU A 110 1.22 -4.11 -2.74
C LEU A 110 0.39 -2.96 -2.15
N ALA A 111 -0.93 -3.08 -2.23
CA ALA A 111 -1.88 -2.21 -1.54
C ALA A 111 -2.36 -2.86 -0.24
N LEU A 112 -2.04 -2.25 0.90
CA LEU A 112 -2.43 -2.73 2.23
C LEU A 112 -3.67 -2.00 2.73
N VAL A 113 -4.71 -2.78 3.04
CA VAL A 113 -6.03 -2.27 3.41
C VAL A 113 -6.39 -2.79 4.78
N ALA A 114 -6.86 -1.91 5.67
CA ALA A 114 -7.14 -2.24 7.07
C ALA A 114 -8.61 -1.96 7.42
N ARG A 115 -8.93 -0.71 7.81
CA ARG A 115 -10.27 -0.33 8.30
C ARG A 115 -11.41 -0.64 7.32
N GLN A 116 -11.13 -0.66 6.02
CA GLN A 116 -12.14 -1.00 5.03
C GLN A 116 -12.59 -2.46 5.13
N PHE A 117 -11.68 -3.41 5.38
CA PHE A 117 -12.05 -4.81 5.62
C PHE A 117 -12.88 -5.02 6.89
N LEU A 118 -12.77 -4.12 7.88
CA LEU A 118 -13.61 -4.16 9.09
C LEU A 118 -15.04 -3.69 8.81
N ARG A 119 -15.22 -2.77 7.85
CA ARG A 119 -16.53 -2.25 7.45
C ARG A 119 -17.20 -3.13 6.41
N GLU A 120 -16.40 -3.75 5.56
CA GLU A 120 -16.84 -4.45 4.36
C GLU A 120 -15.95 -5.70 4.11
N PRO A 121 -16.32 -6.86 4.65
CA PRO A 121 -15.56 -8.10 4.48
C PRO A 121 -15.45 -8.59 3.02
N GLU A 122 -16.43 -8.25 2.18
CA GLU A 122 -16.48 -8.59 0.76
C GLU A 122 -15.72 -7.62 -0.15
N TRP A 123 -15.02 -6.62 0.42
CA TRP A 123 -14.43 -5.50 -0.30
C TRP A 123 -13.64 -5.89 -1.56
N VAL A 124 -12.84 -6.95 -1.51
CA VAL A 124 -12.08 -7.43 -2.69
C VAL A 124 -13.00 -7.80 -3.85
N LEU A 125 -14.14 -8.45 -3.58
CA LEU A 125 -15.10 -8.85 -4.61
C LEU A 125 -15.79 -7.62 -5.21
N ARG A 126 -16.14 -6.62 -4.39
CA ARG A 126 -16.69 -5.35 -4.87
C ARG A 126 -15.67 -4.60 -5.74
N VAL A 127 -14.44 -4.43 -5.26
CA VAL A 127 -13.36 -3.77 -6.01
C VAL A 127 -13.11 -4.47 -7.35
N ALA A 128 -13.03 -5.80 -7.35
CA ALA A 128 -12.88 -6.58 -8.57
C ALA A 128 -14.04 -6.33 -9.56
N HIS A 129 -15.27 -6.24 -9.07
CA HIS A 129 -16.42 -5.91 -9.90
C HIS A 129 -16.33 -4.49 -10.50
N GLU A 130 -16.02 -3.49 -9.69
CA GLU A 130 -15.88 -2.08 -10.13
C GLU A 130 -14.76 -1.92 -11.17
N LEU A 131 -13.63 -2.60 -10.97
CA LEU A 131 -12.50 -2.61 -11.89
C LEU A 131 -12.68 -3.57 -13.09
N LYS A 132 -13.79 -4.31 -13.14
CA LYS A 132 -14.10 -5.31 -14.17
C LYS A 132 -13.02 -6.40 -14.29
N VAL A 133 -12.41 -6.76 -13.16
CA VAL A 133 -11.41 -7.83 -13.05
C VAL A 133 -12.11 -9.12 -12.63
N ALA A 134 -11.92 -10.19 -13.41
CA ALA A 134 -12.43 -11.50 -13.05
C ALA A 134 -11.60 -12.08 -11.90
N VAL A 135 -12.26 -12.44 -10.79
CA VAL A 135 -11.64 -13.08 -9.62
C VAL A 135 -12.32 -14.39 -9.29
N LYS A 136 -11.62 -15.29 -8.61
CA LYS A 136 -12.21 -16.54 -8.13
C LYS A 136 -13.07 -16.26 -6.89
N TRP A 137 -14.37 -16.45 -7.04
CA TRP A 137 -15.30 -16.47 -5.91
C TRP A 137 -15.20 -17.81 -5.18
N ALA A 138 -15.48 -17.82 -3.87
CA ALA A 138 -15.72 -19.05 -3.14
C ALA A 138 -16.79 -19.88 -3.86
N ASN A 139 -16.61 -21.21 -3.93
CA ASN A 139 -17.51 -22.08 -4.70
C ASN A 139 -18.99 -21.91 -4.28
N GLN A 140 -19.21 -21.68 -2.99
CA GLN A 140 -20.50 -21.44 -2.35
C GLN A 140 -21.18 -20.14 -2.83
N TYR A 141 -20.41 -19.15 -3.29
CA TYR A 141 -20.91 -17.86 -3.77
C TYR A 141 -20.87 -17.75 -5.31
N SER A 142 -20.62 -18.85 -6.02
CA SER A 142 -20.50 -18.87 -7.48
C SER A 142 -21.70 -18.29 -8.24
N ARG A 143 -22.90 -18.28 -7.63
CA ARG A 143 -24.13 -17.72 -8.19
C ARG A 143 -24.45 -16.28 -7.75
N ALA A 144 -23.68 -15.72 -6.81
CA ALA A 144 -23.90 -14.39 -6.24
C ALA A 144 -23.13 -13.29 -6.97
N GLY A 145 -22.19 -13.67 -7.84
CA GLY A 145 -21.42 -12.71 -8.62
C GLY A 145 -22.32 -11.85 -9.53
N PRO A 146 -22.04 -10.54 -9.65
CA PRO A 146 -22.76 -9.67 -10.56
C PRO A 146 -22.63 -10.18 -11.99
N ARG A 147 -23.72 -10.08 -12.77
CA ARG A 147 -23.71 -10.56 -14.15
C ARG A 147 -22.68 -9.78 -14.97
N THR A 148 -21.71 -10.48 -15.51
CA THR A 148 -20.72 -9.94 -16.45
C THR A 148 -21.23 -9.93 -17.90
N ASP A 149 -22.35 -10.62 -18.16
CA ASP A 149 -23.00 -10.70 -19.47
C ASP A 149 -24.53 -10.82 -19.31
N PHE A 150 -25.28 -9.96 -20.01
CA PHE A 150 -26.75 -9.94 -20.06
C PHE A 150 -27.32 -10.55 -21.36
N SER A 151 -26.46 -11.09 -22.24
CA SER A 151 -26.85 -11.63 -23.55
C SER A 151 -27.60 -12.97 -23.48
N LYS A 152 -27.47 -13.73 -22.38
CA LYS A 152 -28.26 -14.95 -22.17
C LYS A 152 -29.68 -14.60 -21.68
N LYS A 153 -30.62 -14.57 -22.63
CA LYS A 153 -32.05 -14.69 -22.36
C LYS A 153 -32.39 -16.16 -22.11
N PHE A 154 -33.29 -16.39 -21.14
CA PHE A 154 -33.87 -17.71 -20.86
C PHE A 154 -34.73 -18.20 -22.02
#